data_AF-A0A7C1CB05-F1
#
_entry.id   AF-A0A7C1CB05-F1
#
_cell.length_a   1.000
_cell.length_b   1.000
_cell.length_c   1.000
_cell.angle_alpha   90.00
_cell.angle_beta   90.00
_cell.angle_gamma   90.00
#
_symmetry.space_group_name_H-M   'P 1'
#
loop_
_entity.id
_entity.type
_entity.pdbx_description
1 polymer ?
#
loop_
_entity_poly.entity_id
_entity_poly.type
_entity_poly.pdbx_seq_one_letter_code
_entity_poly.pdbx_strand_id
1 'polypeptide(L)'
;MGFSTTVSEVVLLIASVVLASGFSAQAIYAGLSLQSNIIQTIDTSKRDLNTRINIGYATVNETTTPRHFIIYAKNTGLMPIVDFSVIDVYVGEYG
;
A
#
# COMPACT_ATOMS: atom_id res chain seq x y z
N MET A 1 -14.45 -45.96 -40.32
CA MET A 1 -14.75 -44.53 -40.09
C MET A 1 -15.16 -44.19 -38.64
N GLY A 2 -15.14 -45.13 -37.66
CA GLY A 2 -15.60 -44.85 -36.28
C GLY A 2 -14.52 -44.74 -35.19
N PHE A 3 -13.33 -45.33 -35.41
CA PHE A 3 -12.24 -45.35 -34.40
C PHE A 3 -11.32 -44.11 -34.44
N SER A 4 -11.12 -43.49 -35.61
CA SER A 4 -10.25 -42.31 -35.76
C SER A 4 -10.90 -41.04 -35.22
N THR A 5 -12.23 -40.93 -35.31
CA THR A 5 -13.02 -39.81 -34.79
C THR A 5 -13.08 -39.82 -33.27
N THR A 6 -13.28 -40.98 -32.64
CA THR A 6 -13.31 -41.13 -31.18
C THR A 6 -11.95 -40.83 -30.52
N VAL A 7 -10.84 -41.27 -31.11
CA VAL A 7 -9.50 -40.96 -30.59
C VAL A 7 -9.19 -39.46 -30.70
N SER A 8 -9.58 -38.83 -31.81
CA SER A 8 -9.37 -37.38 -31.99
C SER A 8 -10.17 -36.55 -30.99
N GLU A 9 -11.40 -36.95 -30.70
CA GLU A 9 -12.25 -36.29 -29.71
C GLU A 9 -11.68 -36.36 -28.29
N VAL A 10 -11.13 -37.51 -27.89
CA VAL A 10 -10.46 -37.68 -26.58
C VAL A 10 -9.21 -36.79 -26.47
N VAL A 11 -8.41 -36.69 -27.52
CA VAL A 11 -7.21 -35.83 -27.53
C VAL A 11 -7.61 -34.35 -27.42
N LEU A 12 -8.66 -33.93 -28.13
CA LEU A 12 -9.19 -32.56 -28.04
C LEU A 12 -9.75 -32.25 -26.65
N LEU A 13 -10.44 -33.21 -26.03
CA LEU A 13 -10.91 -33.09 -24.64
C LEU A 13 -9.75 -32.87 -23.68
N ILE A 14 -8.71 -33.71 -23.74
CA ILE A 14 -7.53 -33.58 -22.87
C ILE A 14 -6.84 -32.24 -23.10
N ALA A 15 -6.65 -31.83 -24.36
CA ALA A 15 -6.03 -30.54 -24.69
C ALA A 15 -6.85 -29.36 -24.15
N SER A 16 -8.18 -29.42 -24.27
CA SER A 16 -9.07 -28.37 -23.74
C SER A 16 -9.00 -28.25 -22.22
N VAL A 17 -8.94 -29.37 -21.50
CA VAL A 17 -8.83 -29.38 -20.04
C VAL A 17 -7.50 -28.77 -19.59
N VAL A 18 -6.39 -29.14 -20.23
CA VAL A 18 -5.07 -28.60 -19.90
C VAL A 18 -5.01 -27.09 -20.13
N LEU A 19 -5.55 -26.61 -21.27
CA LEU A 19 -5.61 -25.18 -21.56
C LEU A 19 -6.51 -24.43 -20.57
N ALA A 20 -7.68 -24.98 -20.25
CA ALA A 20 -8.61 -24.38 -19.29
C ALA A 20 -8.00 -24.32 -17.88
N SER A 21 -7.29 -25.37 -17.45
CA SER A 21 -6.58 -25.40 -16.16
C SER A 21 -5.44 -24.37 -16.12
N GLY A 22 -4.65 -24.25 -17.18
CA GLY A 22 -3.57 -23.27 -17.26
C GLY A 22 -4.08 -21.83 -17.21
N PHE A 23 -5.14 -21.53 -17.97
CA PHE A 23 -5.77 -20.22 -17.94
C PHE A 23 -6.39 -19.91 -16.57
N SER A 24 -7.08 -20.88 -15.96
CA SER A 24 -7.68 -20.74 -14.63
C SER A 24 -6.63 -20.48 -13.55
N ALA A 25 -5.50 -21.19 -13.60
CA ALA A 25 -4.39 -20.95 -12.69
C ALA A 25 -3.87 -19.51 -12.80
N GLN A 26 -3.60 -19.04 -14.02
CA GLN A 26 -3.13 -17.68 -14.24
C GLN A 26 -4.16 -16.62 -13.79
N ALA A 27 -5.45 -16.85 -14.05
CA ALA A 27 -6.52 -15.96 -13.62
C ALA A 27 -6.63 -15.89 -12.09
N ILE A 28 -6.49 -17.02 -11.39
CA ILE A 28 -6.47 -17.07 -9.93
C ILE A 28 -5.26 -16.33 -9.38
N TYR A 29 -4.06 -16.57 -9.92
CA TYR A 29 -2.85 -15.86 -9.48
C TYR A 29 -2.97 -14.34 -9.68
N ALA A 30 -3.45 -13.91 -10.84
CA ALA A 30 -3.72 -12.50 -11.10
C ALA A 30 -4.74 -11.93 -10.11
N GLY A 31 -5.85 -12.63 -9.87
CA GLY A 31 -6.89 -12.23 -8.92
C GLY A 31 -6.37 -12.09 -7.49
N LEU A 32 -5.58 -13.05 -7.01
CA LEU A 32 -4.96 -13.00 -5.68
C LEU A 32 -3.98 -11.83 -5.54
N SER A 33 -3.16 -11.58 -6.57
CA SER A 33 -2.22 -10.45 -6.56
C SER A 33 -2.92 -9.09 -6.54
N LEU A 34 -4.04 -8.96 -7.24
CA LEU A 34 -4.85 -7.75 -7.23
C LEU A 34 -5.50 -7.55 -5.87
N GLN A 35 -6.04 -8.62 -5.27
CA GLN A 35 -6.64 -8.56 -3.94
C GLN A 35 -5.64 -8.11 -2.87
N SER A 36 -4.42 -8.66 -2.85
CA SER A 36 -3.40 -8.29 -1.88
C SER A 36 -2.99 -6.83 -2.01
N ASN A 37 -2.80 -6.35 -3.24
CA ASN A 37 -2.44 -4.97 -3.52
C ASN A 37 -3.55 -3.99 -3.10
N ILE A 38 -4.81 -4.34 -3.34
CA ILE A 38 -5.96 -3.52 -2.93
C ILE A 38 -6.05 -3.44 -1.41
N ILE A 39 -5.92 -4.56 -0.70
CA ILE A 39 -5.98 -4.59 0.77
C ILE A 39 -4.85 -3.73 1.36
N GLN A 40 -3.62 -3.91 0.88
CA GLN A 40 -2.48 -3.13 1.34
C GLN A 40 -2.67 -1.63 1.06
N THR A 41 -3.21 -1.26 -0.10
CA THR A 41 -3.47 0.13 -0.45
C THR A 41 -4.53 0.76 0.46
N ILE A 42 -5.60 0.01 0.77
CA ILE A 42 -6.65 0.46 1.68
C ILE A 42 -6.08 0.66 3.10
N ASP A 43 -5.27 -0.27 3.58
CA ASP A 43 -4.66 -0.17 4.90
C ASP A 43 -3.68 1.01 5.00
N THR A 44 -2.88 1.25 3.96
CA THR A 44 -2.00 2.44 3.88
C THR A 44 -2.83 3.72 3.83
N SER A 45 -3.86 3.79 3.00
CA SER A 45 -4.72 4.98 2.91
C SER A 45 -5.44 5.27 4.23
N LYS A 46 -5.94 4.24 4.91
CA LYS A 46 -6.53 4.37 6.24
C LYS A 46 -5.50 4.85 7.27
N ARG A 47 -4.26 4.38 7.18
CA ARG A 47 -3.16 4.83 8.03
C ARG A 47 -2.84 6.30 7.80
N ASP A 48 -2.76 6.74 6.55
CA ASP A 48 -2.48 8.13 6.19
C ASP A 48 -3.59 9.06 6.70
N LEU A 49 -4.86 8.68 6.53
CA LEU A 49 -6.01 9.46 7.03
C LEU A 49 -6.05 9.56 8.56
N ASN A 50 -5.55 8.55 9.27
CA ASN A 50 -5.56 8.53 10.73
C ASN A 50 -4.29 9.10 11.37
N THR A 51 -3.27 9.42 10.56
CA THR A 51 -2.04 10.06 11.03
C THR A 51 -2.23 11.57 10.94
N ARG A 52 -2.55 12.20 12.07
CA ARG A 52 -2.80 13.65 12.13
C ARG A 52 -1.96 14.29 13.21
N ILE A 53 -1.13 15.24 12.80
CA ILE A 53 -0.28 16.03 13.69
C ILE A 53 -0.83 17.45 13.71
N ASN A 54 -1.01 18.01 14.90
CA ASN A 54 -1.39 19.41 15.07
C ASN A 54 -0.25 20.16 15.76
N ILE A 55 0.13 21.32 15.20
CA ILE A 55 1.13 22.20 15.80
C ILE A 55 0.40 23.08 16.81
N GLY A 56 0.65 22.83 18.10
CA GLY A 56 0.00 23.57 19.19
C GLY A 56 0.66 24.92 19.45
N TYR A 57 1.99 24.97 19.38
CA TYR A 57 2.76 26.17 19.69
C TYR A 57 4.12 26.13 19.01
N ALA A 58 4.56 27.24 18.44
CA ALA A 58 5.90 27.43 17.90
C ALA A 58 6.50 28.69 18.51
N THR A 59 7.73 28.60 19.00
CA THR A 59 8.45 29.71 19.62
C THR A 59 9.92 29.70 19.24
N VAL A 60 10.56 30.87 19.32
CA VAL A 60 12.00 31.01 19.12
C VAL A 60 12.64 31.13 20.48
N ASN A 61 13.60 30.25 20.78
CA ASN A 61 14.41 30.43 21.97
C ASN A 61 15.50 31.46 21.67
N GLU A 62 15.31 32.69 22.14
CA GLU A 62 16.27 33.77 22.00
C GLU A 62 17.38 33.74 23.06
N THR A 63 17.26 32.88 24.08
CA THR A 63 18.19 32.82 25.22
C THR A 63 19.42 31.97 24.98
N THR A 64 19.44 31.17 23.92
CA THR A 64 20.54 30.27 23.54
C THR A 64 21.25 30.75 22.28
N THR A 65 22.56 30.56 22.22
CA THR A 65 23.41 30.90 21.06
C THR A 65 24.02 29.60 20.52
N PRO A 66 23.68 29.15 19.30
CA PRO A 66 22.78 29.79 18.31
C PRO A 66 21.30 29.68 18.67
N ARG A 67 20.51 30.65 18.20
CA ARG A 67 19.05 30.67 18.36
C ARG A 67 18.44 29.43 17.71
N HIS A 68 17.52 28.78 18.41
CA HIS A 68 16.82 27.60 17.89
C HIS A 68 15.30 27.78 17.97
N PHE A 69 14.61 27.23 16.97
CA PHE A 69 13.15 27.15 16.95
C PHE A 69 12.69 25.96 17.78
N ILE A 70 11.64 26.14 18.58
CA ILE A 70 10.99 25.08 19.34
C ILE A 70 9.55 24.97 18.84
N ILE A 71 9.20 23.80 18.31
CA ILE A 71 7.87 23.50 17.80
C ILE A 71 7.27 22.39 18.65
N TYR A 72 6.15 22.67 19.29
CA TYR A 72 5.36 21.70 20.04
C TYR A 72 4.27 21.15 19.15
N ALA A 73 4.49 19.94 18.65
CA ALA A 73 3.52 19.19 17.88
C ALA A 73 2.85 18.12 18.75
N LYS A 74 1.53 17.97 18.61
CA LYS A 74 0.75 16.91 19.27
C LYS A 74 0.14 16.02 18.20
N ASN A 75 0.30 14.71 18.38
CA ASN A 75 -0.46 13.73 17.61
C ASN A 75 -1.93 13.78 18.04
N THR A 76 -2.80 14.19 17.13
CA THR A 76 -4.27 14.18 17.30
C THR A 76 -4.91 13.04 16.52
N GLY A 77 -4.12 12.26 15.80
CA GLY A 77 -4.51 11.05 15.11
C GLY A 77 -4.75 9.87 16.04
N LEU A 78 -5.39 8.84 15.50
CA LEU A 78 -5.67 7.59 16.21
C LEU A 78 -4.50 6.61 16.19
N MET A 79 -3.45 6.90 15.40
CA MET A 79 -2.28 6.04 15.27
C MET A 79 -1.03 6.68 15.91
N PRO A 80 -0.28 5.96 16.75
CA PRO A 80 0.92 6.49 17.38
C PRO A 80 2.05 6.68 16.34
N ILE A 81 2.81 7.77 16.48
CA ILE A 81 4.04 8.02 15.71
C ILE A 81 5.20 7.62 16.62
N VAL A 82 5.93 6.58 16.20
CA VAL A 82 7.02 5.98 17.01
C VAL A 82 8.40 6.34 16.49
N ASP A 83 8.51 6.68 15.21
CA ASP A 83 9.76 7.06 14.57
C ASP A 83 9.70 8.52 14.14
N PHE A 84 10.57 9.33 14.73
CA PHE A 84 10.68 10.76 14.46
C PHE A 84 11.74 11.08 13.41
N SER A 85 12.55 10.10 12.98
CA SER A 85 13.63 10.31 12.01
C SER A 85 13.13 10.53 10.58
N VAL A 86 11.89 10.12 10.30
CA VAL A 86 11.22 10.26 9.01
C VAL A 86 10.33 11.51 8.92
N ILE A 87 10.40 12.39 9.93
CA ILE A 87 9.62 13.63 9.96
C ILE A 87 10.46 14.75 9.35
N ASP A 88 10.04 15.22 8.19
CA ASP A 88 10.60 16.42 7.57
C ASP A 88 9.88 17.67 8.10
N VAL A 89 10.65 18.65 8.55
CA VAL A 89 10.14 19.96 9.00
C VAL A 89 10.57 21.01 8.00
N TYR A 90 9.61 21.61 7.32
CA TYR A 90 9.83 22.70 6.38
C TYR A 90 9.56 24.02 7.09
N VAL A 91 10.56 24.92 7.07
CA VAL A 91 10.50 26.26 7.67
C VAL A 91 10.93 27.27 6.61
N GLY A 92 10.15 28.31 6.38
CA GLY A 92 10.43 29.39 5.44
C GLY A 92 10.05 30.76 5.99
N GLU A 93 10.56 31.84 5.36
CA GLU A 93 10.29 33.22 5.79
C GLU A 93 8.80 33.61 5.74
N TYR A 94 7.97 32.81 5.07
CA TYR A 94 6.51 32.99 4.98
C TYR A 94 5.72 31.78 5.52
N GLY A 95 6.36 30.89 6.29
CA GLY A 95 5.73 29.69 6.85
C GLY A 95 6.63 28.96 7.84
#